data_AF-A0A3L8PN87-F1
#
_entry.id   AF-A0A3L8PN87-F1
#
_cell.length_a   1.000
_cell.length_b   1.000
_cell.length_c   1.000
_cell.angle_alpha   90.00
_cell.angle_beta   90.00
_cell.angle_gamma   90.00
#
_symmetry.space_group_name_H-M   'P 1'
#
loop_
_entity.id
_entity.type
_entity.pdbx_description
1 polymer ?
#
loop_
_entity_poly.entity_id
_entity_poly.type
_entity_poly.pdbx_seq_one_letter_code
_entity_poly.pdbx_strand_id
1 'polypeptide(L)'
;MDPRTFALAYRRDPAVPRSYGPRVDKMLVRPRAYAHGFGRVLHDALTGRRLPRRDQYQTWAVRYTSWLNQGMGGLEPQIDDLLDALESPEDFTRVFMELHFHRLNAPVTSWWEPLLYGPETADGPGPNVTRARYELAKTAMAVIRSRDEWVERGMYFDAELDELRRWSLGALTEMDGMVALLELSQRVPGTYVLPAPPQFEHMAGSANVDLIVVNRLNGYQVRGVQLKTSGGHRHLGRYDHERVTLIDGSIDMFNERAMRTRPLRSDKDVVSWPGLVSAHYLASLVPGRETEPWASQPEIRHAAALATRATQSVVSRNQQVFDALIERIEADLGPVPRQIDGEGSDVPPTH
;
A
#
# COMPACT_ATOMS: atom_id res chain seq x y z
N MET A 1 -8.24 7.81 -17.13
CA MET A 1 -7.41 8.82 -17.87
C MET A 1 -6.40 8.12 -18.79
N ASP A 2 -6.00 8.76 -19.89
CA ASP A 2 -4.92 8.29 -20.79
C ASP A 2 -3.55 8.19 -20.05
N PRO A 3 -2.76 7.12 -20.25
CA PRO A 3 -1.56 6.84 -19.45
C PRO A 3 -0.45 7.86 -19.64
N ARG A 4 -0.28 8.33 -20.88
CA ARG A 4 0.75 9.31 -21.22
C ARG A 4 0.42 10.64 -20.57
N THR A 5 -0.83 11.06 -20.65
CA THR A 5 -1.34 12.25 -19.98
C THR A 5 -1.05 12.16 -18.50
N PHE A 6 -1.40 11.06 -17.82
CA PHE A 6 -1.11 10.80 -16.41
C PHE A 6 0.39 10.96 -16.10
N ALA A 7 1.27 10.24 -16.82
CA ALA A 7 2.70 10.19 -16.54
C ALA A 7 3.44 11.52 -16.74
N LEU A 8 2.98 12.39 -17.64
CA LEU A 8 3.63 13.68 -17.92
C LEU A 8 3.59 14.68 -16.74
N ALA A 9 2.78 14.45 -15.71
CA ALA A 9 2.81 15.23 -14.47
C ALA A 9 4.04 14.91 -13.58
N TYR A 10 4.74 13.80 -13.87
CA TYR A 10 5.81 13.27 -13.04
C TYR A 10 7.16 13.36 -13.73
N ARG A 11 8.22 13.62 -12.96
CA ARG A 11 9.59 13.56 -13.49
C ARG A 11 10.04 12.10 -13.61
N ARG A 12 10.48 11.70 -14.80
CA ARG A 12 11.05 10.36 -15.04
C ARG A 12 12.22 10.03 -14.12
N ASP A 13 13.16 10.98 -14.03
CA ASP A 13 14.39 10.86 -13.24
C ASP A 13 14.38 12.00 -12.21
N PRO A 14 13.81 11.77 -11.02
CA PRO A 14 13.78 12.77 -9.96
C PRO A 14 15.19 13.16 -9.48
N ALA A 15 15.30 14.33 -8.85
CA ALA A 15 16.54 14.81 -8.29
C ALA A 15 17.08 13.89 -7.17
N VAL A 16 18.36 14.05 -6.86
CA VAL A 16 19.09 13.26 -5.86
C VAL A 16 18.35 13.32 -4.51
N PRO A 17 18.11 12.17 -3.86
CA PRO A 17 17.42 12.11 -2.58
C PRO A 17 18.18 12.87 -1.47
N ARG A 18 17.47 13.17 -0.38
CA ARG A 18 18.02 13.87 0.78
C ARG A 18 19.21 13.07 1.37
N SER A 19 20.25 13.77 1.80
CA SER A 19 21.36 13.15 2.54
C SER A 19 21.02 13.08 4.02
N TYR A 20 21.30 11.93 4.64
CA TYR A 20 21.27 11.72 6.11
C TYR A 20 22.67 11.47 6.67
N GLY A 21 23.69 11.87 5.92
CA GLY A 21 25.09 11.60 6.25
C GLY A 21 25.61 10.27 5.68
N PRO A 22 26.95 10.11 5.62
CA PRO A 22 27.58 9.07 4.80
C PRO A 22 27.21 7.63 5.17
N ARG A 23 26.99 7.34 6.47
CA ARG A 23 26.67 5.99 6.95
C ARG A 23 25.27 5.56 6.50
N VAL A 24 24.26 6.38 6.80
CA VAL A 24 22.86 6.11 6.42
C VAL A 24 22.69 6.16 4.91
N ASP A 25 23.31 7.13 4.22
CA ASP A 25 23.23 7.23 2.76
C ASP A 25 23.81 5.98 2.07
N LYS A 26 24.91 5.42 2.59
CA LYS A 26 25.49 4.17 2.10
C LYS A 26 24.51 3.00 2.21
N MET A 27 23.75 2.94 3.30
CA MET A 27 22.74 1.91 3.55
C MET A 27 21.54 2.08 2.60
N LEU A 28 21.18 3.32 2.27
CA LEU A 28 20.04 3.64 1.41
C LEU A 28 20.32 3.57 -0.09
N VAL A 29 21.57 3.41 -0.54
CA VAL A 29 21.94 3.33 -1.97
C VAL A 29 21.08 2.30 -2.72
N ARG A 30 20.97 1.07 -2.19
CA ARG A 30 20.22 0.00 -2.85
C ARG A 30 18.70 0.22 -2.82
N PRO A 31 18.06 0.51 -1.68
CA PRO A 31 16.63 0.86 -1.64
C PRO A 31 16.27 1.95 -2.67
N ARG A 32 17.00 3.08 -2.64
CA ARG A 32 16.78 4.21 -3.55
C ARG A 32 16.92 3.78 -5.01
N ALA A 33 17.98 3.04 -5.35
CA ALA A 33 18.19 2.56 -6.72
C ALA A 33 17.05 1.66 -7.21
N TYR A 34 16.50 0.79 -6.35
CA TYR A 34 15.36 -0.04 -6.70
C TYR A 34 14.07 0.76 -6.85
N ALA A 35 13.76 1.65 -5.89
CA ALA A 35 12.56 2.48 -5.94
C ALA A 35 12.53 3.39 -7.18
N HIS A 36 13.66 4.05 -7.48
CA HIS A 36 13.81 4.82 -8.72
C HIS A 36 13.77 3.94 -9.98
N GLY A 37 14.30 2.72 -9.92
CA GLY A 37 14.21 1.76 -11.01
C GLY A 37 12.75 1.44 -11.38
N PHE A 38 11.92 1.12 -10.39
CA PHE A 38 10.47 0.91 -10.57
C PHE A 38 9.78 2.15 -11.13
N GLY A 39 10.08 3.32 -10.56
CA GLY A 39 9.52 4.57 -11.05
C GLY A 39 9.87 4.85 -12.52
N ARG A 40 11.13 4.65 -12.92
CA ARG A 40 11.59 4.85 -14.29
C ARG A 40 10.89 3.91 -15.27
N VAL A 41 10.82 2.61 -14.97
CA VAL A 41 10.17 1.64 -15.87
C VAL A 41 8.66 1.88 -15.96
N LEU A 42 8.00 2.27 -14.86
CA LEU A 42 6.59 2.65 -14.89
C LEU A 42 6.39 3.87 -15.79
N HIS A 43 7.14 4.94 -15.54
CA HIS A 43 7.04 6.16 -16.33
C HIS A 43 7.31 5.88 -17.82
N ASP A 44 8.30 5.06 -18.15
CA ASP A 44 8.60 4.69 -19.54
C ASP A 44 7.45 3.90 -20.18
N ALA A 45 6.85 2.95 -19.45
CA ALA A 45 5.68 2.20 -19.93
C ALA A 45 4.50 3.14 -20.22
N LEU A 46 4.16 4.00 -19.26
CA LEU A 46 3.02 4.90 -19.36
C LEU A 46 3.19 5.97 -20.45
N THR A 47 4.42 6.38 -20.74
CA THR A 47 4.71 7.37 -21.80
C THR A 47 4.99 6.75 -23.18
N GLY A 48 4.92 5.43 -23.31
CA GLY A 48 5.23 4.72 -24.56
C GLY A 48 6.71 4.79 -24.94
N ARG A 49 7.60 5.06 -23.97
CA ARG A 49 9.05 5.02 -24.19
C ARG A 49 9.53 3.57 -24.23
N ARG A 50 10.69 3.37 -24.86
CA ARG A 50 11.30 2.05 -24.94
C ARG A 50 11.64 1.51 -23.56
N LEU A 51 10.99 0.41 -23.18
CA LEU A 51 11.30 -0.35 -21.98
C LEU A 51 12.63 -1.10 -22.11
N PRO A 52 13.30 -1.44 -20.99
CA PRO A 52 14.38 -2.42 -21.02
C PRO A 52 13.87 -3.73 -21.62
N ARG A 53 14.78 -4.52 -22.20
CA ARG A 53 14.39 -5.85 -22.69
C ARG A 53 13.90 -6.71 -21.53
N ARG A 54 12.97 -7.62 -21.81
CA ARG A 54 12.32 -8.45 -20.78
C ARG A 54 13.32 -9.25 -19.94
N ASP A 55 14.35 -9.82 -20.56
CA ASP A 55 15.46 -10.53 -19.89
C ASP A 55 16.27 -9.64 -18.94
N GLN A 56 16.51 -8.38 -19.35
CA GLN A 56 17.20 -7.39 -18.51
C GLN A 56 16.35 -7.02 -17.30
N TYR A 57 15.04 -6.81 -17.50
CA TYR A 57 14.11 -6.55 -16.42
C TYR A 57 14.03 -7.73 -15.44
N GLN A 58 13.86 -8.96 -15.94
CA GLN A 58 13.81 -10.16 -15.10
C GLN A 58 15.08 -10.32 -14.26
N THR A 59 16.26 -10.08 -14.87
CA THR A 59 17.54 -10.11 -14.15
C THR A 59 17.58 -9.08 -13.01
N TRP A 60 17.08 -7.87 -13.26
CA TRP A 60 17.00 -6.81 -12.25
C TRP A 60 15.97 -7.14 -11.15
N ALA A 61 14.79 -7.65 -11.52
CA ALA A 61 13.74 -8.06 -10.60
C ALA A 61 14.19 -9.20 -9.68
N VAL A 62 14.94 -10.18 -10.19
CA VAL A 62 15.55 -11.25 -9.36
C VAL A 62 16.51 -10.66 -8.32
N ARG A 63 17.33 -9.67 -8.69
CA ARG A 63 18.24 -8.99 -7.74
C ARG A 63 17.46 -8.22 -6.68
N TYR A 64 16.37 -7.56 -7.07
CA TYR A 64 15.48 -6.87 -6.14
C TYR A 64 14.83 -7.84 -5.14
N THR A 65 14.23 -8.93 -5.63
CA THR A 65 13.63 -9.96 -4.76
C THR A 65 14.66 -10.64 -3.87
N SER A 66 15.86 -10.89 -4.38
CA SER A 66 16.97 -11.43 -3.58
C SER A 66 17.37 -10.47 -2.46
N TRP A 67 17.42 -9.16 -2.76
CA TRP A 67 17.68 -8.12 -1.76
C TRP A 67 16.56 -8.05 -0.72
N LEU A 68 15.28 -8.08 -1.13
CA LEU A 68 14.14 -8.12 -0.20
C LEU A 68 14.22 -9.32 0.75
N ASN A 69 14.44 -10.52 0.21
CA ASN A 69 14.47 -11.77 0.97
C ASN A 69 15.65 -11.86 1.96
N GLN A 70 16.65 -11.01 1.82
CA GLN A 70 17.76 -10.86 2.77
C GLN A 70 17.44 -9.85 3.90
N GLY A 71 16.16 -9.57 4.18
CA GLY A 71 15.74 -8.55 5.15
C GLY A 71 16.09 -7.15 4.66
N MET A 72 15.70 -6.85 3.40
CA MET A 72 16.05 -5.60 2.70
C MET A 72 17.57 -5.39 2.61
N GLY A 73 18.31 -6.44 2.27
CA GLY A 73 19.77 -6.43 2.12
C GLY A 73 20.53 -6.36 3.43
N GLY A 74 19.98 -6.96 4.48
CA GLY A 74 20.53 -6.96 5.83
C GLY A 74 20.27 -5.66 6.60
N LEU A 75 19.36 -4.80 6.14
CA LEU A 75 18.98 -3.59 6.87
C LEU A 75 18.19 -3.93 8.14
N GLU A 76 17.32 -4.94 8.10
CA GLU A 76 16.53 -5.34 9.27
C GLU A 76 17.39 -5.74 10.48
N PRO A 77 18.42 -6.60 10.35
CA PRO A 77 19.37 -6.88 11.43
C PRO A 77 20.23 -5.68 11.87
N GLN A 78 20.32 -4.63 11.04
CA GLN A 78 21.12 -3.43 11.29
C GLN A 78 20.26 -2.24 11.75
N ILE A 79 18.99 -2.47 12.12
CA ILE A 79 18.09 -1.40 12.54
C ILE A 79 18.60 -0.69 13.78
N ASP A 80 19.18 -1.41 14.75
CA ASP A 80 19.74 -0.80 15.96
C ASP A 80 20.98 0.06 15.62
N ASP A 81 21.85 -0.45 14.76
CA ASP A 81 23.01 0.30 14.23
C ASP A 81 22.61 1.55 13.42
N LEU A 82 21.48 1.47 12.72
CA LEU A 82 20.89 2.56 11.97
C LEU A 82 20.30 3.60 12.94
N LEU A 83 19.59 3.15 13.97
CA LEU A 83 19.04 3.98 15.04
C LEU A 83 20.13 4.79 15.74
N ASP A 84 21.23 4.15 16.12
CA ASP A 84 22.37 4.79 16.77
C ASP A 84 23.11 5.80 15.86
N ALA A 85 22.95 5.68 14.54
CA ALA A 85 23.61 6.54 13.56
C ALA A 85 22.80 7.79 13.18
N LEU A 86 21.54 7.90 13.62
CA LEU A 86 20.65 9.00 13.26
C LEU A 86 20.79 10.16 14.25
N GLU A 87 20.81 11.38 13.72
CA GLU A 87 20.99 12.59 14.52
C GLU A 87 19.69 13.03 15.24
N SER A 88 18.54 12.56 14.75
CA SER A 88 17.22 12.97 15.25
C SER A 88 16.13 11.89 15.08
N PRO A 89 15.09 11.88 15.93
CA PRO A 89 13.88 11.07 15.73
C PRO A 89 13.17 11.36 14.39
N GLU A 90 13.27 12.58 13.87
CA GLU A 90 12.74 12.94 12.55
C GLU A 90 13.43 12.16 11.43
N ASP A 91 14.74 11.99 11.51
CA ASP A 91 15.50 11.25 10.50
C ASP A 91 15.19 9.75 10.54
N PHE A 92 14.93 9.20 11.73
CA PHE A 92 14.41 7.84 11.87
C PHE A 92 13.11 7.64 11.08
N THR A 93 12.13 8.51 11.33
CA THR A 93 10.83 8.44 10.65
C THR A 93 10.99 8.51 9.14
N ARG A 94 11.87 9.40 8.65
CA ARG A 94 12.12 9.59 7.21
C ARG A 94 12.82 8.41 6.56
N VAL A 95 13.78 7.79 7.22
CA VAL A 95 14.42 6.56 6.70
C VAL A 95 13.38 5.46 6.52
N PHE A 96 12.46 5.30 7.46
CA PHE A 96 11.38 4.32 7.35
C PHE A 96 10.39 4.65 6.23
N MET A 97 10.14 5.93 5.94
CA MET A 97 9.38 6.34 4.77
C MET A 97 10.07 5.91 3.46
N GLU A 98 11.39 6.04 3.35
CA GLU A 98 12.11 5.59 2.15
C GLU A 98 12.05 4.07 1.93
N LEU A 99 11.87 3.30 3.01
CA LEU A 99 11.67 1.86 2.95
C LEU A 99 10.19 1.47 2.76
N HIS A 100 9.25 2.39 2.94
CA HIS A 100 7.81 2.11 2.93
C HIS A 100 7.34 1.57 1.58
N PHE A 101 7.76 2.20 0.48
CA PHE A 101 7.50 1.72 -0.88
C PHE A 101 7.85 0.23 -1.02
N HIS A 102 8.99 -0.22 -0.50
CA HIS A 102 9.42 -1.61 -0.62
C HIS A 102 8.55 -2.58 0.17
N ARG A 103 8.02 -2.15 1.33
CA ARG A 103 7.07 -2.96 2.12
C ARG A 103 5.76 -3.16 1.37
N LEU A 104 5.24 -2.10 0.75
CA LEU A 104 4.03 -2.18 -0.07
C LEU A 104 4.28 -2.93 -1.39
N ASN A 105 5.48 -2.84 -1.95
CA ASN A 105 5.80 -3.40 -3.26
C ASN A 105 6.14 -4.90 -3.19
N ALA A 106 6.67 -5.39 -2.07
CA ALA A 106 7.07 -6.79 -1.94
C ALA A 106 5.95 -7.79 -2.29
N PRO A 107 4.71 -7.64 -1.79
CA PRO A 107 3.60 -8.55 -2.11
C PRO A 107 3.16 -8.53 -3.58
N VAL A 108 3.40 -7.43 -4.28
CA VAL A 108 2.96 -7.20 -5.69
C VAL A 108 4.13 -7.17 -6.69
N THR A 109 5.34 -7.56 -6.26
CA THR A 109 6.54 -7.47 -7.11
C THR A 109 6.40 -8.29 -8.41
N SER A 110 5.72 -9.44 -8.34
CA SER A 110 5.48 -10.30 -9.51
C SER A 110 4.51 -9.70 -10.53
N TRP A 111 3.79 -8.62 -10.19
CA TRP A 111 2.78 -8.01 -11.05
C TRP A 111 3.37 -7.03 -12.06
N TRP A 112 4.58 -6.54 -11.79
CA TRP A 112 5.26 -5.60 -12.65
C TRP A 112 5.62 -6.19 -14.02
N GLU A 113 6.09 -7.44 -14.06
CA GLU A 113 6.42 -8.06 -15.35
C GLU A 113 5.20 -8.19 -16.28
N PRO A 114 4.06 -8.78 -15.85
CA PRO A 114 2.88 -8.86 -16.69
C PRO A 114 2.27 -7.49 -16.97
N LEU A 115 2.39 -6.50 -16.08
CA LEU A 115 1.98 -5.12 -16.38
C LEU A 115 2.81 -4.52 -17.53
N LEU A 116 4.13 -4.68 -17.48
CA LEU A 116 5.07 -4.05 -18.42
C LEU A 116 5.16 -4.79 -19.77
N TYR A 117 5.06 -6.12 -19.75
CA TYR A 117 5.35 -6.98 -20.90
C TYR A 117 4.25 -7.97 -21.26
N GLY A 118 3.20 -8.08 -20.44
CA GLY A 118 2.09 -8.99 -20.73
C GLY A 118 1.29 -8.55 -21.96
N PRO A 119 0.47 -9.45 -22.54
CA PRO A 119 -0.49 -9.04 -23.56
C PRO A 119 -1.49 -8.03 -22.99
N GLU A 120 -2.06 -7.19 -23.85
CA GLU A 120 -3.08 -6.20 -23.44
C GLU A 120 -4.34 -6.86 -22.85
N THR A 121 -4.59 -8.12 -23.21
CA THR A 121 -5.74 -8.93 -22.78
C THR A 121 -5.45 -9.82 -21.57
N ALA A 122 -4.35 -9.61 -20.84
CA ALA A 122 -4.07 -10.44 -19.66
C ALA A 122 -5.13 -10.22 -18.57
N ASP A 123 -5.68 -11.31 -18.01
CA ASP A 123 -6.75 -11.30 -17.01
C ASP A 123 -6.38 -10.62 -15.67
N GLY A 124 -5.15 -10.10 -15.52
CA GLY A 124 -4.66 -9.45 -14.31
C GLY A 124 -3.99 -10.44 -13.33
N PRO A 125 -3.77 -10.03 -12.07
CA PRO A 125 -3.03 -10.84 -11.10
C PRO A 125 -3.84 -11.98 -10.45
N GLY A 126 -5.18 -11.97 -10.58
CA GLY A 126 -6.14 -12.99 -10.14
C GLY A 126 -5.72 -13.81 -8.91
N PRO A 127 -5.15 -15.02 -9.06
CA PRO A 127 -4.78 -15.89 -7.94
C PRO A 127 -3.76 -15.30 -6.94
N ASN A 128 -2.97 -14.32 -7.35
CA ASN A 128 -1.95 -13.71 -6.48
C ASN A 128 -2.51 -12.58 -5.61
N VAL A 129 -3.77 -12.16 -5.81
CA VAL A 129 -4.39 -11.07 -5.04
C VAL A 129 -4.55 -11.45 -3.58
N THR A 130 -5.08 -12.64 -3.28
CA THR A 130 -5.29 -13.11 -1.91
C THR A 130 -3.98 -13.18 -1.14
N ARG A 131 -2.92 -13.70 -1.78
CA ARG A 131 -1.56 -13.70 -1.23
C ARG A 131 -1.06 -12.28 -0.95
N ALA A 132 -1.21 -11.37 -1.90
CA ALA A 132 -0.71 -10.00 -1.76
C ALA A 132 -1.39 -9.28 -0.58
N ARG A 133 -2.71 -9.43 -0.46
CA ARG A 133 -3.50 -8.89 0.66
C ARG A 133 -3.09 -9.52 2.00
N TYR A 134 -2.86 -10.82 2.03
CA TYR A 134 -2.40 -11.52 3.24
C TYR A 134 -1.04 -11.01 3.72
N GLU A 135 -0.03 -10.96 2.84
CA GLU A 135 1.31 -10.51 3.22
C GLU A 135 1.33 -9.04 3.62
N LEU A 136 0.56 -8.20 2.92
CA LEU A 136 0.42 -6.80 3.27
C LEU A 136 -0.26 -6.62 4.63
N ALA A 137 -1.37 -7.32 4.87
CA ALA A 137 -2.08 -7.24 6.13
C ALA A 137 -1.25 -7.79 7.30
N LYS A 138 -0.43 -8.82 7.10
CA LYS A 138 0.56 -9.27 8.10
C LYS A 138 1.57 -8.18 8.44
N THR A 139 2.03 -7.45 7.44
CA THR A 139 2.94 -6.32 7.65
C THR A 139 2.25 -5.21 8.46
N ALA A 140 0.97 -4.93 8.18
CA ALA A 140 0.17 -4.01 8.98
C ALA A 140 0.01 -4.48 10.44
N MET A 141 -0.17 -5.79 10.67
CA MET A 141 -0.26 -6.34 12.03
C MET A 141 1.01 -6.14 12.86
N ALA A 142 2.19 -6.11 12.24
CA ALA A 142 3.43 -5.78 12.96
C ALA A 142 3.41 -4.34 13.47
N VAL A 143 2.95 -3.39 12.65
CA VAL A 143 2.83 -1.97 13.03
C VAL A 143 1.71 -1.77 14.06
N ILE A 144 0.57 -2.47 13.91
CA ILE A 144 -0.53 -2.49 14.88
C ILE A 144 -0.05 -2.97 16.25
N ARG A 145 0.76 -4.04 16.30
CA ARG A 145 1.30 -4.56 17.56
C ARG A 145 2.16 -3.52 18.26
N SER A 146 3.08 -2.87 17.55
CA SER A 146 3.91 -1.80 18.12
C SER A 146 3.07 -0.63 18.64
N ARG A 147 2.02 -0.24 17.90
CA ARG A 147 1.06 0.76 18.36
C ARG A 147 0.37 0.33 19.65
N ASP A 148 -0.17 -0.89 19.68
CA ASP A 148 -0.96 -1.40 20.80
C ASP A 148 -0.09 -1.52 22.08
N GLU A 149 1.21 -1.87 21.95
CA GLU A 149 2.18 -1.82 23.06
C GLU A 149 2.31 -0.40 23.65
N TRP A 150 2.31 0.65 22.83
CA TRP A 150 2.34 2.04 23.32
C TRP A 150 1.02 2.47 23.96
N VAL A 151 -0.11 1.95 23.47
CA VAL A 151 -1.44 2.20 24.06
C VAL A 151 -1.52 1.56 25.44
N GLU A 152 -1.07 0.31 25.59
CA GLU A 152 -1.05 -0.42 26.86
C GLU A 152 -0.18 0.27 27.91
N ARG A 153 0.95 0.87 27.49
CA ARG A 153 1.82 1.67 28.35
C ARG A 153 1.29 3.08 28.63
N GLY A 154 0.17 3.48 28.03
CA GLY A 154 -0.41 4.81 28.18
C GLY A 154 0.38 5.94 27.51
N MET A 155 1.35 5.61 26.65
CA MET A 155 2.26 6.58 26.02
C MET A 155 1.81 7.01 24.62
N TYR A 156 0.87 6.27 24.00
CA TYR A 156 0.52 6.48 22.59
C TYR A 156 0.10 7.93 22.25
N PHE A 157 -0.53 8.64 23.18
CA PHE A 157 -0.97 10.02 23.00
C PHE A 157 0.03 11.08 23.49
N ASP A 158 1.23 10.66 23.91
CA ASP A 158 2.27 11.59 24.38
C ASP A 158 2.81 12.43 23.23
N ALA A 159 3.27 13.65 23.56
CA ALA A 159 3.80 14.59 22.59
C ALA A 159 5.14 14.11 21.99
N GLU A 160 5.96 13.41 22.79
CA GLU A 160 7.25 12.85 22.37
C GLU A 160 7.10 11.78 21.27
N LEU A 161 5.95 11.10 21.22
CA LEU A 161 5.64 10.09 20.21
C LEU A 161 4.79 10.64 19.05
N ASP A 162 4.53 11.95 18.98
CA ASP A 162 3.62 12.50 17.96
C ASP A 162 4.09 12.24 16.52
N GLU A 163 5.39 12.39 16.24
CA GLU A 163 5.92 12.13 14.91
C GLU A 163 5.84 10.65 14.53
N LEU A 164 6.27 9.76 15.42
CA LEU A 164 6.20 8.33 15.23
C LEU A 164 4.74 7.85 15.08
N ARG A 165 3.83 8.44 15.86
CA ARG A 165 2.39 8.23 15.74
C ARG A 165 1.91 8.67 14.37
N ARG A 166 2.21 9.89 13.91
CA ARG A 166 1.82 10.39 12.57
C ARG A 166 2.32 9.49 11.45
N TRP A 167 3.56 9.02 11.55
CA TRP A 167 4.11 8.04 10.60
C TRP A 167 3.34 6.72 10.63
N SER A 168 3.11 6.14 11.82
CA SER A 168 2.40 4.87 11.94
C SER A 168 0.98 4.96 11.39
N LEU A 169 0.30 6.09 11.62
CA LEU A 169 -1.02 6.38 11.08
C LEU A 169 -0.99 6.45 9.55
N GLY A 170 -0.03 7.18 8.96
CA GLY A 170 0.15 7.25 7.51
C GLY A 170 0.40 5.87 6.90
N ALA A 171 1.41 5.16 7.40
CA ALA A 171 1.78 3.84 6.91
C ALA A 171 0.62 2.81 7.01
N LEU A 172 -0.13 2.80 8.12
CA LEU A 172 -1.29 1.92 8.27
C LEU A 172 -2.44 2.33 7.35
N THR A 173 -2.63 3.62 7.10
CA THR A 173 -3.64 4.10 6.14
C THR A 173 -3.30 3.61 4.73
N GLU A 174 -2.03 3.67 4.35
CA GLU A 174 -1.55 3.18 3.06
C GLU A 174 -1.71 1.67 2.88
N MET A 175 -1.33 0.90 3.91
CA MET A 175 -1.53 -0.54 3.91
C MET A 175 -3.01 -0.93 3.82
N ASP A 176 -3.89 -0.29 4.60
CA ASP A 176 -5.34 -0.54 4.56
C ASP A 176 -5.94 -0.19 3.19
N GLY A 177 -5.59 0.98 2.66
CA GLY A 177 -6.06 1.42 1.35
C GLY A 177 -5.61 0.48 0.25
N MET A 178 -4.37 -0.01 0.29
CA MET A 178 -3.89 -0.99 -0.67
C MET A 178 -4.56 -2.36 -0.45
N VAL A 179 -4.72 -2.88 0.78
CA VAL A 179 -5.47 -4.14 1.04
C VAL A 179 -6.88 -4.07 0.47
N ALA A 180 -7.55 -2.92 0.60
CA ALA A 180 -8.88 -2.71 0.05
C ALA A 180 -8.86 -2.66 -1.48
N LEU A 181 -7.96 -1.87 -2.07
CA LEU A 181 -7.89 -1.71 -3.52
C LEU A 181 -7.38 -2.96 -4.24
N LEU A 182 -6.63 -3.84 -3.60
CA LEU A 182 -6.25 -5.12 -4.19
C LEU A 182 -7.48 -5.98 -4.52
N GLU A 183 -8.62 -5.80 -3.82
CA GLU A 183 -9.91 -6.40 -4.21
C GLU A 183 -10.35 -5.98 -5.62
N LEU A 184 -10.06 -4.73 -6.03
CA LEU A 184 -10.34 -4.25 -7.38
C LEU A 184 -9.64 -5.11 -8.44
N SER A 185 -8.39 -5.53 -8.19
CA SER A 185 -7.64 -6.42 -9.07
C SER A 185 -8.23 -7.83 -9.18
N GLN A 186 -9.09 -8.23 -8.24
CA GLN A 186 -9.81 -9.50 -8.29
C GLN A 186 -11.14 -9.37 -9.02
N ARG A 187 -11.87 -8.26 -8.82
CA ARG A 187 -13.22 -8.06 -9.40
C ARG A 187 -13.21 -7.46 -10.80
N VAL A 188 -12.15 -6.73 -11.15
CA VAL A 188 -12.04 -6.01 -12.42
C VAL A 188 -10.85 -6.54 -13.22
N PRO A 189 -11.10 -7.35 -14.26
CA PRO A 189 -10.04 -7.96 -15.07
C PRO A 189 -9.04 -6.94 -15.63
N GLY A 190 -7.77 -7.35 -15.71
CA GLY A 190 -6.68 -6.53 -16.22
C GLY A 190 -6.31 -5.31 -15.36
N THR A 191 -6.84 -5.21 -14.14
CA THR A 191 -6.51 -4.14 -13.19
C THR A 191 -5.33 -4.53 -12.30
N TYR A 192 -4.36 -3.63 -12.19
CA TYR A 192 -3.20 -3.72 -11.31
C TYR A 192 -3.21 -2.56 -10.32
N VAL A 193 -3.05 -2.87 -9.03
CA VAL A 193 -2.82 -1.88 -7.99
C VAL A 193 -1.38 -1.97 -7.52
N LEU A 194 -0.65 -0.87 -7.66
CA LEU A 194 0.77 -0.77 -7.32
C LEU A 194 1.00 0.35 -6.32
N PRO A 195 1.97 0.22 -5.41
CA PRO A 195 2.44 1.38 -4.65
C PRO A 195 3.11 2.38 -5.58
N ALA A 196 2.92 3.66 -5.30
CA ALA A 196 3.55 4.73 -6.05
C ALA A 196 5.06 4.77 -5.77
N PRO A 197 5.92 4.69 -6.79
CA PRO A 197 7.36 4.93 -6.59
C PRO A 197 7.60 6.39 -6.14
N PRO A 198 8.74 6.71 -5.48
CA PRO A 198 8.95 8.01 -4.81
C PRO A 198 8.72 9.27 -5.67
N GLN A 199 8.97 9.20 -6.97
CA GLN A 199 8.72 10.30 -7.92
C GLN A 199 7.23 10.62 -8.14
N PHE A 200 6.35 9.65 -7.91
CA PHE A 200 4.90 9.80 -7.96
C PHE A 200 4.32 10.27 -6.63
N GLU A 201 4.96 9.91 -5.52
CA GLU A 201 4.48 10.17 -4.16
C GLU A 201 4.85 11.56 -3.63
N HIS A 202 6.09 12.02 -3.88
CA HIS A 202 6.63 13.17 -3.17
C HIS A 202 6.94 14.38 -4.06
N MET A 203 6.96 14.22 -5.37
CA MET A 203 7.64 15.18 -6.27
C MET A 203 6.73 15.84 -7.33
N ALA A 204 5.43 15.56 -7.30
CA ALA A 204 4.47 15.98 -8.33
C ALA A 204 3.46 17.03 -7.83
N GLY A 205 3.64 17.57 -6.63
CA GLY A 205 2.80 18.63 -6.09
C GLY A 205 1.35 18.20 -5.92
N SER A 206 0.45 18.79 -6.71
CA SER A 206 -0.98 18.45 -6.71
C SER A 206 -1.29 17.08 -7.32
N ALA A 207 -0.35 16.48 -8.04
CA ALA A 207 -0.49 15.15 -8.62
C ALA A 207 0.15 14.05 -7.76
N ASN A 208 0.55 14.34 -6.52
CA ASN A 208 1.10 13.34 -5.60
C ASN A 208 0.08 12.21 -5.34
N VAL A 209 0.56 10.97 -5.36
CA VAL A 209 -0.24 9.75 -5.20
C VAL A 209 0.53 8.73 -4.37
N ASP A 210 -0.17 7.98 -3.52
CA ASP A 210 0.43 6.92 -2.69
C ASP A 210 0.33 5.56 -3.39
N LEU A 211 -0.74 5.36 -4.18
CA LEU A 211 -0.97 4.17 -5.01
C LEU A 211 -1.30 4.55 -6.45
N ILE A 212 -1.09 3.61 -7.36
CA ILE A 212 -1.40 3.76 -8.79
C ILE A 212 -2.23 2.56 -9.21
N VAL A 213 -3.39 2.84 -9.80
CA VAL A 213 -4.28 1.84 -10.39
C VAL A 213 -4.12 1.91 -11.90
N VAL A 214 -3.80 0.76 -12.51
CA VAL A 214 -3.65 0.62 -13.96
C VAL A 214 -4.61 -0.46 -14.45
N ASN A 215 -5.53 -0.10 -15.33
CA ASN A 215 -6.33 -1.07 -16.07
C ASN A 215 -5.77 -1.19 -17.50
N ARG A 216 -5.37 -2.38 -17.91
CA ARG A 216 -4.79 -2.60 -19.25
C ARG A 216 -5.82 -2.83 -20.35
N LEU A 217 -7.06 -3.16 -20.00
CA LEU A 217 -8.10 -3.46 -20.97
C LEU A 217 -8.62 -2.19 -21.64
N ASN A 218 -8.96 -2.30 -22.93
CA ASN A 218 -9.67 -1.28 -23.72
C ASN A 218 -9.06 0.12 -23.66
N GLY A 219 -7.78 0.23 -24.03
CA GLY A 219 -7.13 1.52 -24.27
C GLY A 219 -6.25 2.03 -23.13
N TYR A 220 -5.91 1.16 -22.17
CA TYR A 220 -4.97 1.41 -21.06
C TYR A 220 -5.36 2.64 -20.25
N GLN A 221 -5.95 2.44 -19.07
CA GLN A 221 -6.37 3.52 -18.20
C GLN A 221 -5.52 3.56 -16.94
N VAL A 222 -5.21 4.76 -16.47
CA VAL A 222 -4.48 4.96 -15.22
C VAL A 222 -5.19 5.96 -14.34
N ARG A 223 -5.17 5.68 -13.03
CA ARG A 223 -5.62 6.58 -11.99
C ARG A 223 -4.63 6.56 -10.82
N GLY A 224 -4.30 7.74 -10.33
CA GLY A 224 -3.57 7.92 -9.10
C GLY A 224 -4.50 7.88 -7.90
N VAL A 225 -4.05 7.34 -6.79
CA VAL A 225 -4.81 7.32 -5.54
C VAL A 225 -3.97 7.92 -4.43
N GLN A 226 -4.50 8.94 -3.77
CA GLN A 226 -3.90 9.53 -2.58
C GLN A 226 -4.78 9.22 -1.36
N LEU A 227 -4.16 8.57 -0.39
CA LEU A 227 -4.74 8.20 0.88
C LEU A 227 -4.43 9.28 1.92
N LYS A 228 -5.40 9.59 2.78
CA LYS A 228 -5.24 10.51 3.92
C LYS A 228 -5.82 9.88 5.16
N THR A 229 -5.11 9.92 6.27
CA THR A 229 -5.58 9.33 7.54
C THR A 229 -6.92 9.95 7.99
N SER A 230 -7.05 11.27 7.90
CA SER A 230 -8.31 12.00 8.13
C SER A 230 -8.27 13.41 7.55
N GLY A 231 -9.44 14.00 7.29
CA GLY A 231 -9.59 15.41 6.95
C GLY A 231 -9.49 15.74 5.46
N GLY A 232 -9.75 14.77 4.57
CA GLY A 232 -9.68 14.90 3.11
C GLY A 232 -10.41 16.13 2.56
N HIS A 233 -11.53 16.55 3.17
CA HIS A 233 -12.29 17.72 2.75
C HIS A 233 -11.52 19.05 2.85
N ARG A 234 -10.57 19.19 3.79
CA ARG A 234 -9.77 20.42 3.93
C ARG A 234 -8.70 20.58 2.85
N HIS A 235 -8.43 19.50 2.10
CA HIS A 235 -7.34 19.45 1.13
C HIS A 235 -7.80 19.16 -0.30
N LEU A 236 -9.11 19.06 -0.57
CA LEU A 236 -9.65 18.74 -1.90
C LEU A 236 -9.04 19.65 -2.97
N GLY A 237 -9.09 20.98 -2.79
CA GLY A 237 -8.56 21.94 -3.77
C GLY A 237 -7.04 21.93 -4.00
N ARG A 238 -6.27 21.12 -3.25
CA ARG A 238 -4.82 20.97 -3.47
C ARG A 238 -4.49 19.94 -4.54
N TYR A 239 -5.39 19.00 -4.83
CA TYR A 239 -5.10 17.86 -5.69
C TYR A 239 -5.71 18.01 -7.08
N ASP A 240 -5.02 17.47 -8.09
CA ASP A 240 -5.54 17.37 -9.45
C ASP A 240 -6.57 16.23 -9.52
N HIS A 241 -7.85 16.58 -9.40
CA HIS A 241 -8.97 15.63 -9.41
C HIS A 241 -9.15 14.88 -10.74
N GLU A 242 -8.56 15.36 -11.84
CA GLU A 242 -8.57 14.63 -13.11
C GLU A 242 -7.59 13.45 -13.09
N ARG A 243 -6.59 13.47 -12.20
CA ARG A 243 -5.55 12.45 -12.09
C ARG A 243 -5.65 11.60 -10.83
N VAL A 244 -6.09 12.23 -9.73
CA VAL A 244 -5.95 11.69 -8.39
C VAL A 244 -7.32 11.52 -7.73
N THR A 245 -7.63 10.30 -7.34
CA THR A 245 -8.71 10.00 -6.41
C THR A 245 -8.20 10.16 -4.98
N LEU A 246 -8.86 11.02 -4.20
CA LEU A 246 -8.56 11.18 -2.77
C LEU A 246 -9.41 10.24 -1.93
N ILE A 247 -8.78 9.40 -1.12
CA ILE A 247 -9.48 8.52 -0.18
C ILE A 247 -9.14 8.97 1.24
N ASP A 248 -10.17 9.20 2.05
CA ASP A 248 -10.08 9.54 3.45
C ASP A 248 -10.25 8.27 4.30
N GLY A 249 -9.25 7.94 5.12
CA GLY A 249 -9.27 6.74 5.94
C GLY A 249 -10.37 6.75 7.00
N SER A 250 -10.67 7.90 7.58
CA SER A 250 -11.76 8.05 8.54
C SER A 250 -13.13 7.84 7.89
N ILE A 251 -13.36 8.46 6.72
CA ILE A 251 -14.68 8.48 6.07
C ILE A 251 -14.90 7.28 5.15
N ASP A 252 -13.98 7.05 4.22
CA ASP A 252 -14.13 6.04 3.16
C ASP A 252 -13.73 4.64 3.64
N MET A 253 -12.81 4.53 4.62
CA MET A 253 -12.35 3.25 5.16
C MET A 253 -12.87 2.94 6.57
N PHE A 254 -13.63 3.85 7.18
CA PHE A 254 -14.12 3.73 8.56
C PHE A 254 -13.02 3.42 9.58
N ASN A 255 -11.80 3.91 9.34
CA ASN A 255 -10.65 3.73 10.22
C ASN A 255 -10.73 4.69 11.41
N GLU A 256 -11.74 4.52 12.26
CA GLU A 256 -11.96 5.33 13.45
C GLU A 256 -12.25 4.46 14.67
N ARG A 257 -11.83 4.93 15.84
CA ARG A 257 -12.10 4.27 17.12
C ARG A 257 -12.31 5.28 18.23
N ALA A 258 -13.25 5.00 19.12
CA ALA A 258 -13.42 5.77 20.35
C ALA A 258 -12.35 5.36 21.38
N MET A 259 -11.39 6.25 21.64
CA MET A 259 -10.24 6.01 22.51
C MET A 259 -10.13 7.08 23.60
N ARG A 260 -9.56 6.70 24.75
CA ARG A 260 -9.18 7.67 25.77
C ARG A 260 -7.85 8.30 25.37
N THR A 261 -7.88 9.60 25.07
CA THR A 261 -6.71 10.35 24.58
C THR A 261 -5.94 11.04 25.71
N ARG A 262 -6.59 11.27 26.86
CA ARG A 262 -6.04 11.99 28.00
C ARG A 262 -5.96 11.07 29.22
N PRO A 263 -4.80 10.99 29.89
CA PRO A 263 -4.70 10.33 31.19
C PRO A 263 -5.70 10.95 32.18
N LEU A 264 -6.29 10.12 33.04
CA LEU A 264 -7.17 10.53 34.15
C LEU A 264 -8.55 11.11 33.75
N ARG A 265 -8.93 11.12 32.48
CA ARG A 265 -10.32 11.43 32.05
C ARG A 265 -11.09 10.17 31.71
N SER A 266 -12.39 10.14 32.01
CA SER A 266 -13.29 9.06 31.59
C SER A 266 -13.65 9.12 30.10
N ASP A 267 -13.64 10.33 29.54
CA ASP A 267 -14.14 10.65 28.22
C ASP A 267 -13.33 9.93 27.12
N LYS A 268 -14.03 9.53 26.06
CA LYS A 268 -13.43 8.96 24.87
C LYS A 268 -13.64 9.92 23.71
N ASP A 269 -12.58 10.15 22.95
CA ASP A 269 -12.63 10.88 21.69
C ASP A 269 -12.63 9.89 20.53
N VAL A 270 -13.33 10.24 19.45
CA VAL A 270 -13.20 9.52 18.19
C VAL A 270 -11.89 9.95 17.54
N VAL A 271 -11.00 9.00 17.30
CA VAL A 271 -9.69 9.22 16.69
C VAL A 271 -9.52 8.33 15.47
N SER A 272 -8.68 8.78 14.52
CA SER A 272 -8.26 7.93 13.41
C SER A 272 -7.50 6.71 13.94
N TRP A 273 -7.90 5.54 13.47
CA TRP A 273 -7.42 4.23 13.92
C TRP A 273 -7.17 3.28 12.75
N PRO A 274 -6.29 3.64 11.80
CA PRO A 274 -5.95 2.80 10.66
C PRO A 274 -5.32 1.47 11.08
N GLY A 275 -5.35 0.49 10.18
CA GLY A 275 -5.05 -0.91 10.41
C GLY A 275 -6.27 -1.80 10.63
N LEU A 276 -7.48 -1.22 10.68
CA LEU A 276 -8.71 -1.99 10.91
C LEU A 276 -9.09 -2.80 9.66
N VAL A 277 -8.91 -2.25 8.45
CA VAL A 277 -9.22 -2.98 7.22
C VAL A 277 -8.34 -4.23 7.10
N SER A 278 -7.03 -4.05 7.29
CA SER A 278 -6.05 -5.14 7.28
C SER A 278 -6.33 -6.19 8.35
N ALA A 279 -6.61 -5.76 9.59
CA ALA A 279 -6.88 -6.67 10.68
C ALA A 279 -8.19 -7.45 10.49
N HIS A 280 -9.26 -6.77 10.06
CA HIS A 280 -10.53 -7.45 9.77
C HIS A 280 -10.39 -8.43 8.60
N TYR A 281 -9.57 -8.11 7.58
CA TYR A 281 -9.31 -9.02 6.47
C TYR A 281 -8.63 -10.31 6.95
N LEU A 282 -7.57 -10.19 7.77
CA LEU A 282 -6.91 -11.38 8.33
C LEU A 282 -7.82 -12.18 9.27
N ALA A 283 -8.66 -11.49 10.05
CA ALA A 283 -9.59 -12.13 10.97
C ALA A 283 -10.69 -12.91 10.23
N SER A 284 -11.06 -12.52 9.00
CA SER A 284 -12.05 -13.21 8.19
C SER A 284 -11.49 -14.40 7.38
N LEU A 285 -10.18 -14.62 7.37
CA LEU A 285 -9.60 -15.74 6.63
C LEU A 285 -10.00 -17.08 7.26
N VAL A 286 -10.66 -17.93 6.48
CA VAL A 286 -11.09 -19.27 6.90
C VAL A 286 -10.06 -20.32 6.44
N PRO A 287 -9.34 -21.00 7.36
CA PRO A 287 -8.38 -22.03 6.97
C PRO A 287 -9.07 -23.19 6.25
N GLY A 288 -8.56 -23.58 5.08
CA GLY A 288 -9.01 -24.78 4.35
C GLY A 288 -10.08 -24.55 3.29
N ARG A 289 -10.62 -23.32 3.17
CA ARG A 289 -11.19 -22.85 1.90
C ARG A 289 -10.02 -22.35 1.07
N GLU A 290 -9.73 -23.06 -0.02
CA GLU A 290 -8.55 -22.87 -0.87
C GLU A 290 -7.25 -23.26 -0.13
N THR A 291 -6.63 -24.36 -0.57
CA THR A 291 -5.28 -24.69 -0.11
C THR A 291 -4.32 -23.66 -0.67
N GLU A 292 -4.15 -22.55 0.03
CA GLU A 292 -3.25 -21.48 -0.36
C GLU A 292 -1.80 -22.02 -0.37
N PRO A 293 -1.18 -22.25 -1.54
CA PRO A 293 0.13 -22.91 -1.61
C PRO A 293 1.26 -22.06 -1.01
N TRP A 294 0.96 -20.80 -0.65
CA TRP A 294 1.91 -19.81 -0.16
C TRP A 294 1.94 -19.65 1.37
N ALA A 295 1.00 -20.24 2.12
CA ALA A 295 1.05 -20.24 3.58
C ALA A 295 0.53 -21.54 4.19
N SER A 296 1.11 -21.93 5.32
CA SER A 296 0.65 -23.07 6.09
C SER A 296 -0.61 -22.73 6.90
N GLN A 297 -1.49 -23.72 7.14
CA GLN A 297 -2.67 -23.50 7.98
C GLN A 297 -2.35 -22.97 9.39
N PRO A 298 -1.28 -23.42 10.08
CA PRO A 298 -0.88 -22.84 11.36
C PRO A 298 -0.56 -21.34 11.28
N GLU A 299 0.10 -20.89 10.21
CA GLU A 299 0.42 -19.47 10.02
C GLU A 299 -0.85 -18.63 9.82
N ILE A 300 -1.77 -19.09 8.97
CA ILE A 300 -3.05 -18.40 8.74
C ILE A 300 -3.86 -18.29 10.03
N ARG A 301 -3.98 -19.40 10.80
CA ARG A 301 -4.67 -19.40 12.10
C ARG A 301 -4.02 -18.44 13.09
N HIS A 302 -2.69 -18.42 13.14
CA HIS A 302 -1.95 -17.52 14.02
C HIS A 302 -2.20 -16.05 13.66
N ALA A 303 -2.12 -15.70 12.37
CA ALA A 303 -2.41 -14.36 11.88
C ALA A 303 -3.86 -13.94 12.17
N ALA A 304 -4.83 -14.80 11.89
CA ALA A 304 -6.25 -14.55 12.17
C ALA A 304 -6.52 -14.35 13.67
N ALA A 305 -5.88 -15.14 14.55
CA ALA A 305 -6.02 -15.00 15.99
C ALA A 305 -5.41 -13.68 16.52
N LEU A 306 -4.26 -13.25 15.98
CA LEU A 306 -3.68 -11.93 16.28
C LEU A 306 -4.61 -10.81 15.83
N ALA A 307 -5.13 -10.88 14.62
CA ALA A 307 -5.99 -9.85 14.05
C ALA A 307 -7.36 -9.78 14.74
N THR A 308 -7.90 -10.93 15.17
CA THR A 308 -9.11 -10.99 16.00
C THR A 308 -8.92 -10.21 17.30
N ARG A 309 -7.78 -10.37 18.00
CA ARG A 309 -7.47 -9.60 19.22
C ARG A 309 -7.42 -8.09 18.95
N ALA A 310 -6.79 -7.67 17.85
CA ALA A 310 -6.71 -6.26 17.48
C ALA A 310 -8.09 -5.64 17.15
N THR A 311 -9.06 -6.45 16.73
CA THR A 311 -10.39 -6.01 16.27
C THR A 311 -11.53 -6.30 17.25
N GLN A 312 -11.27 -6.91 18.42
CA GLN A 312 -12.26 -7.41 19.40
C GLN A 312 -13.38 -6.44 19.82
N SER A 313 -13.26 -5.15 19.55
CA SER A 313 -14.24 -4.11 19.93
C SER A 313 -14.80 -3.32 18.74
N VAL A 314 -14.52 -3.76 17.52
CA VAL A 314 -14.86 -3.04 16.29
C VAL A 314 -15.62 -4.00 15.37
N VAL A 315 -16.76 -3.52 14.84
CA VAL A 315 -17.54 -4.28 13.85
C VAL A 315 -16.82 -4.17 12.51
N SER A 316 -16.61 -5.31 11.84
CA SER A 316 -16.04 -5.32 10.50
C SER A 316 -16.92 -4.56 9.53
N ARG A 317 -16.31 -3.63 8.77
CA ARG A 317 -16.94 -2.91 7.66
C ARG A 317 -16.24 -3.18 6.33
N ASN A 318 -15.39 -4.20 6.25
CA ASN A 318 -14.52 -4.44 5.10
C ASN A 318 -15.29 -4.53 3.78
N GLN A 319 -16.43 -5.23 3.74
CA GLN A 319 -17.23 -5.31 2.52
C GLN A 319 -17.70 -3.92 2.05
N GLN A 320 -18.19 -3.08 2.97
CA GLN A 320 -18.63 -1.72 2.66
C GLN A 320 -17.45 -0.86 2.15
N VAL A 321 -16.28 -0.99 2.78
CA VAL A 321 -15.06 -0.30 2.33
C VAL A 321 -14.67 -0.74 0.93
N PHE A 322 -14.61 -2.06 0.68
CA PHE A 322 -14.23 -2.59 -0.63
C PHE A 322 -15.19 -2.12 -1.71
N ASP A 323 -16.49 -2.24 -1.48
CA ASP A 323 -17.52 -1.82 -2.45
C ASP A 323 -17.43 -0.32 -2.75
N ALA A 324 -17.35 0.52 -1.72
CA ALA A 324 -17.28 1.98 -1.87
C ALA A 324 -15.99 2.44 -2.60
N LEU A 325 -14.84 1.86 -2.26
CA LEU A 325 -13.58 2.22 -2.91
C LEU A 325 -13.54 1.72 -4.36
N ILE A 326 -14.04 0.52 -4.64
CA ILE A 326 -14.13 -0.01 -6.00
C ILE A 326 -15.02 0.87 -6.85
N GLU A 327 -16.25 1.14 -6.40
CA GLU A 327 -17.20 1.98 -7.14
C GLU A 327 -16.58 3.35 -7.48
N ARG A 328 -15.91 3.97 -6.50
CA ARG A 328 -15.27 5.27 -6.68
C ARG A 328 -14.12 5.24 -7.68
N ILE A 329 -13.27 4.22 -7.62
CA ILE A 329 -12.13 4.09 -8.55
C ILE A 329 -12.60 3.72 -9.95
N GLU A 330 -13.61 2.85 -10.10
CA GLU A 330 -14.22 2.55 -11.40
C GLU A 330 -14.81 3.82 -12.04
N ALA A 331 -15.56 4.62 -11.27
CA ALA A 331 -16.13 5.87 -11.75
C ALA A 331 -15.05 6.85 -12.25
N ASP A 332 -13.91 6.89 -11.57
CA ASP A 332 -12.78 7.76 -11.88
C ASP A 332 -11.85 7.24 -13.00
N LEU A 333 -11.74 5.92 -13.18
CA LEU A 333 -10.97 5.30 -14.27
C LEU A 333 -11.65 5.55 -15.62
N GLY A 334 -12.99 5.54 -15.64
CA GLY A 334 -13.85 5.57 -16.81
C GLY A 334 -14.59 4.24 -16.99
N PRO A 335 -15.47 4.10 -17.99
CA PRO A 335 -16.24 2.88 -18.19
C PRO A 335 -15.32 1.68 -18.39
N VAL A 336 -15.24 0.82 -17.37
CA VAL A 336 -14.59 -0.49 -17.46
C VAL A 336 -15.67 -1.49 -17.87
N PRO A 337 -15.52 -2.21 -19.00
CA PRO A 337 -16.50 -3.22 -19.36
C PRO A 337 -16.48 -4.32 -18.31
N ARG A 338 -17.59 -4.44 -17.58
CA ARG A 338 -17.86 -5.62 -16.77
C ARG A 338 -17.98 -6.80 -17.74
N GLN A 339 -17.34 -7.92 -17.43
CA GLN A 339 -17.76 -9.17 -18.06
C GLN A 339 -19.25 -9.29 -17.77
N ILE A 340 -20.06 -9.24 -18.83
CA ILE A 340 -21.45 -9.65 -18.72
C ILE A 340 -21.33 -11.11 -18.33
N ASP A 341 -21.71 -11.44 -17.09
CA ASP A 341 -21.65 -12.79 -16.57
C ASP A 341 -22.27 -13.72 -17.61
N GLY A 342 -21.43 -14.55 -18.22
CA GLY A 342 -21.92 -15.73 -18.90
C GLY A 342 -22.67 -16.53 -17.85
N GLU A 343 -23.94 -16.82 -18.12
CA GLU A 343 -24.81 -17.61 -17.27
C GLU A 343 -24.05 -18.77 -16.60
N GLY A 344 -24.04 -18.78 -15.26
CA GLY A 344 -23.67 -19.96 -14.48
C GLY A 344 -22.21 -20.07 -14.06
N SER A 345 -21.81 -19.24 -13.10
CA SER A 345 -20.76 -19.62 -12.15
C SER A 345 -21.29 -19.32 -10.75
N ASP A 346 -21.87 -20.35 -10.11
CA ASP A 346 -22.22 -20.36 -8.69
C ASP A 346 -20.93 -20.30 -7.84
N VAL A 347 -20.24 -19.16 -7.86
CA VAL A 347 -19.29 -18.81 -6.81
C VAL A 347 -20.13 -18.09 -5.74
N PRO A 348 -20.41 -18.73 -4.60
CA PRO A 348 -21.21 -18.10 -3.56
C PRO A 348 -20.46 -16.85 -3.06
N PRO A 349 -21.18 -15.78 -2.70
CA PRO A 349 -20.57 -14.61 -2.08
C PRO A 349 -19.73 -15.05 -0.88
N THR A 350 -18.45 -14.71 -0.89
CA THR A 350 -17.55 -14.95 0.23
C THR A 350 -17.93 -14.06 1.39
N HIS A 351 -18.62 -14.65 2.37
CA HIS A 351 -18.98 -14.06 3.66
C HIS A 351 -17.78 -13.82 4.57
#